data_AF-A0A4R7I0E9-F1
#
_entry.id   AF-A0A4R7I0E9-F1
#
_cell.length_a   1.000
_cell.length_b   1.000
_cell.length_c   1.000
_cell.angle_alpha   90.00
_cell.angle_beta   90.00
_cell.angle_gamma   90.00
#
_symmetry.space_group_name_H-M   'P 1'
#
loop_
_entity.id
_entity.type
_entity.pdbx_description
1 polymer ?
#
loop_
_entity_poly.entity_id
_entity_poly.type
_entity_poly.pdbx_seq_one_letter_code
_entity_poly.pdbx_strand_id
1 'polypeptide(L)'
;MISQNVDSVAVPYDTRPGWWRVVRALAATLGGVADTADTLLLLHGPNLNLLGEREPHIYGTDTLDDYVAFATASAAEHGLDVEAHQSNFEGELIQHIHAARNRCAAIVINPGAFTHYAWAIHDALAAFDGPIVEVHISNPNSREPWRHTSVVAPVATGSITGFGKQGYDLAVRAVAASLAAR
;
A
#
# COMPACT_ATOMS: atom_id res chain seq x y z
N MET A 1 15.08 -42.37 -9.23
CA MET A 1 14.58 -41.33 -10.14
C MET A 1 13.10 -41.12 -9.81
N ILE A 2 12.81 -40.28 -8.84
CA ILE A 2 11.43 -39.92 -8.46
C ILE A 2 11.40 -38.40 -8.42
N SER A 3 10.80 -37.84 -9.47
CA SER A 3 10.34 -36.47 -9.56
C SER A 3 9.36 -36.22 -8.42
N GLN A 4 9.57 -35.17 -7.64
CA GLN A 4 8.52 -34.60 -6.80
C GLN A 4 8.20 -33.22 -7.37
N ASN A 5 7.03 -33.17 -8.02
CA ASN A 5 6.29 -31.95 -8.29
C ASN A 5 6.23 -31.10 -7.02
N VAL A 6 6.75 -29.88 -7.09
CA VAL A 6 6.36 -28.81 -6.18
C VAL A 6 5.07 -28.20 -6.72
N ASP A 7 3.97 -28.96 -6.57
CA ASP A 7 2.65 -28.39 -6.72
C ASP A 7 2.49 -27.31 -5.65
N SER A 8 2.25 -26.08 -6.09
CA SER A 8 2.05 -24.88 -5.28
C SER A 8 0.97 -25.13 -4.25
N VAL A 9 1.38 -25.34 -2.99
CA VAL A 9 0.46 -25.37 -1.85
C VAL A 9 0.00 -23.93 -1.64
N ALA A 10 -1.16 -23.59 -2.20
CA ALA A 10 -1.91 -22.41 -1.79
C ALA A 10 -2.20 -22.56 -0.30
N VAL A 11 -1.58 -21.72 0.53
CA VAL A 11 -1.83 -21.66 1.96
C VAL A 11 -3.19 -20.98 2.15
N PRO A 12 -4.24 -21.68 2.66
CA PRO A 12 -5.55 -21.08 2.82
C PRO A 12 -5.65 -20.57 4.26
N TYR A 13 -5.42 -19.28 4.51
CA TYR A 13 -5.66 -18.72 5.84
C TYR A 13 -6.29 -17.32 5.80
N ASP A 14 -7.62 -17.34 5.95
CA ASP A 14 -8.48 -16.47 6.75
C ASP A 14 -9.77 -16.11 5.98
N THR A 15 -10.88 -16.73 6.39
CA THR A 15 -12.23 -16.57 5.81
C THR A 15 -13.10 -15.62 6.63
N ARG A 16 -12.53 -14.61 7.30
CA ARG A 16 -13.34 -13.55 7.92
C ARG A 16 -14.07 -12.73 6.84
N PRO A 17 -15.41 -12.58 6.93
CA PRO A 17 -16.20 -11.88 5.91
C PRO A 17 -16.03 -10.35 6.04
N GLY A 18 -15.63 -9.71 4.92
CA GLY A 18 -15.37 -8.27 4.79
C GLY A 18 -13.96 -7.93 5.31
N TRP A 19 -12.99 -7.53 4.49
CA TRP A 19 -12.87 -6.18 3.93
C TRP A 19 -11.98 -6.12 2.68
N TRP A 20 -11.85 -7.21 1.91
CA TRP A 20 -11.18 -7.11 0.61
C TRP A 20 -12.05 -6.25 -0.33
N ARG A 21 -11.55 -5.10 -0.75
CA ARG A 21 -12.06 -4.43 -1.96
C ARG A 21 -10.95 -4.48 -2.98
N VAL A 22 -10.97 -5.53 -3.81
CA VAL A 22 -10.30 -5.45 -5.10
C VAL A 22 -11.18 -4.54 -5.94
N VAL A 23 -10.85 -3.25 -6.01
CA VAL A 23 -11.51 -2.34 -6.92
C VAL A 23 -10.76 -2.43 -8.25
N ARG A 24 -11.24 -3.30 -9.14
CA ARG A 24 -10.77 -3.31 -10.53
C ARG A 24 -11.40 -2.12 -11.25
N ALA A 25 -10.58 -1.18 -11.68
CA ALA A 25 -11.03 -0.20 -12.66
C ALA A 25 -10.89 -0.86 -14.03
N LEU A 26 -12.01 -1.14 -14.71
CA LEU A 26 -11.98 -1.67 -16.07
C LEU A 26 -11.38 -0.61 -17.01
N ALA A 27 -10.08 -0.73 -17.30
CA ALA A 27 -9.44 0.00 -18.38
C ALA A 27 -9.95 -0.57 -19.71
N ALA A 28 -10.86 0.17 -20.36
CA ALA A 28 -11.31 -0.18 -21.69
C ALA A 28 -10.29 0.31 -22.73
N THR A 29 -9.34 -0.53 -23.17
CA THR A 29 -8.85 -0.49 -24.57
C THR A 29 -8.05 -1.73 -25.00
N LEU A 30 -8.58 -2.37 -26.05
CA LEU A 30 -7.94 -3.00 -27.21
C LEU A 30 -6.51 -3.57 -27.08
N GLY A 31 -6.43 -4.91 -27.12
CA GLY A 31 -5.48 -5.61 -27.97
C GLY A 31 -4.01 -5.59 -27.54
N GLY A 32 -3.68 -6.29 -26.45
CA GLY A 32 -2.32 -6.67 -26.12
C GLY A 32 -2.34 -7.62 -24.93
N VAL A 33 -1.67 -8.77 -25.05
CA VAL A 33 -1.48 -9.70 -23.94
C VAL A 33 -0.55 -9.02 -22.93
N ALA A 34 -1.08 -8.53 -21.81
CA ALA A 34 -0.29 -7.89 -20.76
C ALA A 34 0.38 -8.97 -19.91
N ASP A 35 1.70 -9.06 -20.04
CA ASP A 35 2.59 -9.95 -19.26
C ASP A 35 3.43 -9.14 -18.25
N THR A 36 2.83 -8.08 -17.67
CA THR A 36 3.42 -7.30 -16.56
C THR A 36 2.42 -7.15 -15.41
N ALA A 37 2.95 -7.16 -14.18
CA ALA A 37 2.17 -7.11 -12.95
C ALA A 37 1.56 -5.71 -12.72
N ASP A 38 0.46 -5.34 -13.36
CA ASP A 38 -0.12 -3.99 -13.32
C ASP A 38 -0.87 -3.64 -12.01
N THR A 39 -0.55 -4.30 -10.89
CA THR A 39 -1.22 -4.10 -9.60
C THR A 39 -0.39 -3.27 -8.63
N LEU A 40 -0.97 -2.18 -8.13
CA LEU A 40 -0.51 -1.41 -6.99
C LEU A 40 -1.12 -1.96 -5.70
N LEU A 41 -0.28 -2.40 -4.77
CA LEU A 41 -0.70 -2.74 -3.41
C LEU A 41 -0.71 -1.47 -2.55
N LEU A 42 -1.88 -1.14 -2.01
CA LEU A 42 -2.10 0.00 -1.12
C LEU A 42 -2.32 -0.48 0.32
N LEU A 43 -1.40 -0.17 1.22
CA LEU A 43 -1.41 -0.65 2.61
C LEU A 43 -1.64 0.47 3.62
N HIS A 44 -2.46 0.18 4.62
CA HIS A 44 -2.77 1.09 5.71
C HIS A 44 -2.58 0.41 7.06
N GLY A 45 -1.76 1.04 7.91
CA GLY A 45 -1.47 0.59 9.26
C GLY A 45 -2.56 0.93 10.28
N PRO A 46 -2.19 0.88 11.57
CA PRO A 46 -3.16 0.87 12.65
C PRO A 46 -3.83 2.22 12.81
N ASN A 47 -5.07 2.17 13.27
CA ASN A 47 -5.99 3.29 13.52
C ASN A 47 -6.46 4.06 12.28
N LEU A 48 -5.97 3.76 11.07
CA LEU A 48 -6.44 4.42 9.86
C LEU A 48 -7.89 4.04 9.51
N ASN A 49 -8.38 2.91 10.00
CA ASN A 49 -9.81 2.56 9.91
C ASN A 49 -10.73 3.51 10.68
N LEU A 50 -10.20 4.39 11.53
CA LEU A 50 -10.98 5.36 12.32
C LEU A 50 -11.03 6.76 11.66
N LEU A 51 -10.49 6.91 10.44
CA LEU A 51 -10.60 8.15 9.67
C LEU A 51 -12.07 8.52 9.43
N GLY A 52 -12.39 9.82 9.50
CA GLY A 52 -13.75 10.34 9.37
C GLY A 52 -14.59 10.24 10.66
N GLU A 53 -14.24 9.37 11.60
CA GLU A 53 -14.97 9.20 12.87
C GLU A 53 -14.38 10.02 14.03
N ARG A 54 -13.06 10.23 14.02
CA ARG A 54 -12.34 10.86 15.13
C ARG A 54 -11.94 12.30 14.82
N GLU A 55 -12.32 13.24 15.70
CA GLU A 55 -11.94 14.66 15.65
C GLU A 55 -12.07 15.28 14.23
N PRO A 56 -13.26 15.27 13.61
CA PRO A 56 -13.44 15.66 12.20
C PRO A 56 -13.05 17.11 11.89
N HIS A 57 -12.99 17.97 12.92
CA HIS A 57 -12.49 19.34 12.81
C HIS A 57 -10.96 19.42 12.63
N ILE A 58 -10.21 18.35 12.91
CA ILE A 58 -8.75 18.25 12.77
C ILE A 58 -8.36 17.44 11.53
N TYR A 59 -9.02 16.30 11.31
CA TYR A 59 -8.64 15.35 10.24
C TYR A 59 -9.53 15.39 8.99
N GLY A 60 -10.58 16.22 9.02
CA GLY A 60 -11.63 16.24 8.00
C GLY A 60 -12.65 15.11 8.20
N THR A 61 -13.62 15.07 7.30
CA THR A 61 -14.70 14.07 7.30
C THR A 61 -14.43 12.87 6.39
N ASP A 62 -13.32 12.91 5.64
CA ASP A 62 -12.96 11.84 4.71
C ASP A 62 -12.64 10.55 5.47
N THR A 63 -13.33 9.48 5.10
CA THR A 63 -13.13 8.12 5.61
C THR A 63 -11.97 7.44 4.89
N LEU A 64 -11.44 6.34 5.43
CA LEU A 64 -10.41 5.58 4.73
C LEU A 64 -10.86 5.10 3.34
N ASP A 65 -12.13 4.73 3.19
CA ASP A 65 -12.71 4.36 1.88
C ASP A 65 -12.61 5.52 0.87
N ASP A 66 -12.74 6.78 1.31
CA ASP A 66 -12.60 7.94 0.44
C ASP A 66 -11.15 8.15 -0.03
N TYR A 67 -10.17 7.85 0.83
CA TYR A 67 -8.75 7.87 0.46
C TYR A 67 -8.41 6.74 -0.52
N VAL A 68 -8.92 5.53 -0.28
CA VAL A 68 -8.74 4.39 -1.18
C VAL A 68 -9.36 4.68 -2.55
N ALA A 69 -10.60 5.16 -2.59
CA ALA A 69 -11.28 5.49 -3.84
C ALA A 69 -10.53 6.56 -4.64
N PHE A 70 -9.98 7.57 -3.96
CA PHE A 70 -9.18 8.61 -4.58
C PHE A 70 -7.86 8.07 -5.16
N ALA A 71 -7.14 7.23 -4.41
CA ALA A 71 -5.93 6.58 -4.89
C ALA A 71 -6.19 5.64 -6.07
N THR A 72 -7.29 4.87 -6.03
CA THR A 72 -7.70 3.99 -7.13
C THR A 72 -8.03 4.77 -8.40
N ALA A 73 -8.73 5.91 -8.28
CA ALA A 73 -9.01 6.76 -9.44
C ALA A 73 -7.72 7.29 -10.08
N SER A 74 -6.78 7.79 -9.26
CA SER A 74 -5.45 8.23 -9.72
C SER A 74 -4.66 7.10 -10.38
N ALA A 75 -4.70 5.89 -9.81
CA ALA A 75 -3.97 4.73 -10.34
C ALA A 75 -4.51 4.28 -11.71
N ALA A 76 -5.82 4.36 -11.90
CA ALA A 76 -6.46 4.03 -13.17
C ALA A 76 -6.00 4.95 -14.32
N GLU A 77 -5.68 6.23 -14.05
CA GLU A 77 -5.10 7.15 -15.05
C GLU A 77 -3.74 6.67 -15.57
N HIS A 78 -3.06 5.80 -14.81
CA HIS A 78 -1.76 5.21 -15.12
C HIS A 78 -1.84 3.73 -15.52
N GLY A 79 -3.05 3.18 -15.71
CA GLY A 79 -3.25 1.78 -16.08
C GLY A 79 -2.96 0.78 -14.95
N LEU A 80 -2.95 1.23 -13.70
CA LEU A 80 -2.71 0.39 -12.52
C LEU A 80 -4.04 -0.03 -11.85
N ASP A 81 -4.20 -1.31 -11.59
CA ASP A 81 -5.22 -1.85 -10.69
C ASP A 81 -4.79 -1.63 -9.23
N VAL A 82 -5.73 -1.42 -8.31
CA VAL A 82 -5.42 -1.24 -6.88
C VAL A 82 -5.99 -2.38 -6.04
N GLU A 83 -5.11 -2.98 -5.24
CA GLU A 83 -5.48 -3.85 -4.12
C GLU A 83 -5.21 -3.10 -2.82
N ALA A 84 -6.28 -2.79 -2.05
CA ALA A 84 -6.16 -2.03 -0.83
C ALA A 84 -6.42 -2.90 0.42
N HIS A 85 -5.54 -2.80 1.41
CA HIS A 85 -5.69 -3.44 2.72
C HIS A 85 -5.42 -2.47 3.85
N GLN A 86 -6.13 -2.67 4.96
CA GLN A 86 -5.88 -2.01 6.23
C GLN A 86 -5.78 -3.05 7.32
N SER A 87 -4.82 -2.90 8.23
CA SER A 87 -4.78 -3.72 9.43
C SER A 87 -4.23 -2.97 10.65
N ASN A 88 -4.77 -3.35 11.81
CA ASN A 88 -4.24 -2.98 13.12
C ASN A 88 -3.17 -3.97 13.63
N PHE A 89 -2.92 -5.06 12.91
CA PHE A 89 -2.00 -6.12 13.26
C PHE A 89 -0.77 -6.09 12.35
N GLU A 90 0.42 -5.96 12.95
CA GLU A 90 1.69 -5.89 12.22
C GLU A 90 1.90 -7.11 11.31
N GLY A 91 1.62 -8.30 11.84
CA GLY A 91 1.77 -9.57 11.11
C GLY A 91 0.91 -9.65 9.85
N GLU A 92 -0.31 -9.09 9.85
CA GLU A 92 -1.18 -9.11 8.67
C GLU A 92 -0.59 -8.25 7.54
N LEU A 93 -0.06 -7.07 7.84
CA LEU A 93 0.62 -6.23 6.84
C LEU A 93 1.85 -6.93 6.25
N ILE A 94 2.63 -7.61 7.09
CA ILE A 94 3.78 -8.40 6.64
C ILE A 94 3.34 -9.50 5.67
N GLN A 95 2.24 -10.20 5.94
CA GLN A 95 1.73 -11.21 5.03
C GLN A 95 1.28 -10.61 3.68
N HIS A 96 0.62 -9.45 3.69
CA HIS A 96 0.27 -8.76 2.45
C HIS A 96 1.51 -8.35 1.64
N ILE A 97 2.56 -7.86 2.30
CA ILE A 97 3.83 -7.52 1.65
C ILE A 97 4.47 -8.77 1.02
N HIS A 98 4.52 -9.88 1.75
CA HIS A 98 5.05 -11.14 1.22
C HIS A 98 4.24 -11.67 0.03
N ALA A 99 2.90 -11.61 0.09
CA ALA A 99 2.00 -12.05 -0.97
C ALA A 99 2.02 -11.14 -2.21
N ALA A 100 2.56 -9.92 -2.08
CA ALA A 100 2.74 -8.98 -3.19
C ALA A 100 3.96 -9.31 -4.05
N ARG A 101 4.95 -10.03 -3.49
CA ARG A 101 6.18 -10.37 -4.20
C ARG A 101 5.86 -11.18 -5.45
N ASN A 102 6.47 -10.79 -6.58
CA ASN A 102 6.23 -11.36 -7.91
C ASN A 102 4.79 -11.20 -8.46
N ARG A 103 3.92 -10.42 -7.81
CA ARG A 103 2.51 -10.26 -8.19
C ARG A 103 2.08 -8.81 -8.33
N CYS A 104 2.60 -7.92 -7.49
CA CYS A 104 2.33 -6.49 -7.55
C CYS A 104 3.53 -5.77 -8.17
N ALA A 105 3.26 -4.74 -8.98
CA ALA A 105 4.27 -3.86 -9.53
C ALA A 105 4.89 -2.98 -8.44
N ALA A 106 4.07 -2.45 -7.53
CA ALA A 106 4.47 -1.42 -6.58
C ALA A 106 3.70 -1.50 -5.27
N ILE A 107 4.24 -0.83 -4.24
CA ILE A 107 3.59 -0.65 -2.94
C ILE A 107 3.48 0.84 -2.62
N VAL A 108 2.30 1.29 -2.22
CA VAL A 108 2.11 2.52 -1.47
C VAL A 108 1.67 2.13 -0.07
N ILE A 109 2.35 2.63 0.96
CA ILE A 109 2.06 2.27 2.34
C ILE A 109 1.95 3.51 3.23
N ASN A 110 0.86 3.60 3.98
CA ASN A 110 0.78 4.44 5.17
C ASN A 110 0.89 3.54 6.40
N PRO A 111 2.07 3.42 7.04
CA PRO A 111 2.24 2.48 8.14
C PRO A 111 1.55 2.94 9.43
N GLY A 112 0.94 4.13 9.47
CA GLY A 112 0.39 4.71 10.70
C GLY A 112 1.45 4.74 11.80
N ALA A 113 1.09 4.28 13.01
CA ALA A 113 2.03 4.22 14.13
C ALA A 113 3.19 3.25 13.92
N PHE A 114 3.03 2.22 13.07
CA PHE A 114 4.08 1.23 12.84
C PHE A 114 5.34 1.81 12.21
N THR A 115 5.25 2.95 11.51
CA THR A 115 6.42 3.58 10.91
C THR A 115 7.49 3.89 11.97
N HIS A 116 7.13 4.06 13.25
CA HIS A 116 8.08 4.52 14.26
C HIS A 116 8.85 3.39 14.96
N TYR A 117 8.44 2.13 14.80
CA TYR A 117 9.03 1.03 15.58
C TYR A 117 8.97 -0.37 14.95
N ALA A 118 8.14 -0.59 13.92
CA ALA A 118 7.88 -1.92 13.38
C ALA A 118 8.97 -2.35 12.38
N TRP A 119 10.15 -2.71 12.90
CA TRP A 119 11.27 -3.17 12.08
C TRP A 119 10.95 -4.44 11.27
N ALA A 120 10.00 -5.26 11.71
CA ALA A 120 9.59 -6.42 10.92
C ALA A 120 8.84 -6.01 9.62
N ILE A 121 8.14 -4.88 9.61
CA ILE A 121 7.57 -4.31 8.37
C ILE A 121 8.69 -3.78 7.47
N HIS A 122 9.71 -3.12 8.02
CA HIS A 122 10.88 -2.70 7.25
C HIS A 122 11.53 -3.89 6.53
N ASP A 123 11.79 -4.98 7.24
CA ASP A 123 12.45 -6.16 6.67
C ASP A 123 11.57 -6.85 5.61
N ALA A 124 10.25 -6.87 5.79
CA ALA A 124 9.33 -7.36 4.79
C ALA A 124 9.34 -6.50 3.51
N LEU A 125 9.32 -5.16 3.66
CA LEU A 125 9.40 -4.22 2.55
C LEU A 125 10.74 -4.28 1.82
N ALA A 126 11.84 -4.46 2.54
CA ALA A 126 13.18 -4.64 1.95
C ALA A 126 13.29 -5.84 1.01
N ALA A 127 12.41 -6.84 1.16
CA ALA A 127 12.34 -8.04 0.32
C ALA A 127 11.44 -7.88 -0.92
N PHE A 128 10.83 -6.71 -1.13
CA PHE A 128 10.00 -6.41 -2.30
C PHE A 128 10.82 -5.64 -3.37
N ASP A 129 10.84 -6.16 -4.60
CA ASP A 129 11.71 -5.63 -5.68
C ASP A 129 11.13 -4.40 -6.42
N GLY A 130 9.84 -4.10 -6.21
CA GLY A 130 9.15 -2.97 -6.83
C GLY A 130 9.40 -1.63 -6.11
N PRO A 131 9.00 -0.49 -6.70
CA PRO A 131 9.03 0.78 -6.00
C PRO A 131 8.06 0.78 -4.81
N ILE A 132 8.49 1.43 -3.74
CA ILE A 132 7.74 1.55 -2.47
C ILE A 132 7.65 3.02 -2.14
N VAL A 133 6.45 3.55 -1.95
CA VAL A 133 6.26 4.93 -1.48
C VAL A 133 5.58 4.93 -0.12
N GLU A 134 6.24 5.53 0.86
CA GLU A 134 5.65 5.78 2.17
C GLU A 134 4.79 7.05 2.12
N VAL A 135 3.57 7.00 2.63
CA VAL A 135 2.68 8.15 2.70
C VAL A 135 2.18 8.39 4.12
N HIS A 136 2.17 9.66 4.54
CA HIS A 136 1.54 10.10 5.79
C HIS A 136 0.57 11.25 5.52
N ILE A 137 -0.67 11.12 6.01
CA ILE A 137 -1.71 12.15 5.90
C ILE A 137 -1.24 13.45 6.58
N SER A 138 -0.77 13.35 7.82
CA SER A 138 -0.17 14.45 8.58
C SER A 138 1.35 14.50 8.39
N ASN A 139 2.00 15.59 8.79
CA ASN A 139 3.47 15.67 8.82
C ASN A 139 4.00 15.10 10.16
N PRO A 140 4.68 13.94 10.20
CA PRO A 140 5.23 13.40 11.44
C PRO A 140 6.31 14.31 12.07
N ASN A 141 7.04 15.08 11.25
CA ASN A 141 8.15 15.93 11.71
C ASN A 141 7.68 17.18 12.47
N SER A 142 6.41 17.56 12.36
CA SER A 142 5.82 18.65 13.15
C SER A 142 5.25 18.17 14.49
N ARG A 143 5.45 16.89 14.83
CA ARG A 143 4.88 16.25 16.01
C ARG A 143 5.98 15.82 17.00
N GLU A 144 5.64 14.96 17.95
CA GLU A 144 6.55 14.52 19.00
C GLU A 144 7.85 13.91 18.43
N PRO A 145 9.02 14.07 19.08
CA PRO A 145 10.31 13.64 18.53
C PRO A 145 10.39 12.17 18.09
N TRP A 146 9.69 11.28 18.80
CA TRP A 146 9.66 9.86 18.44
C TRP A 146 8.96 9.58 17.10
N ARG A 147 8.19 10.56 16.58
CA ARG A 147 7.56 10.47 15.25
C ARG A 147 8.46 10.88 14.10
N HIS A 148 9.64 11.43 14.39
CA HIS A 148 10.58 11.89 13.37
C HIS A 148 11.35 10.72 12.75
N THR A 149 11.42 9.59 13.45
CA THR A 149 12.00 8.35 12.93
C THR A 149 10.95 7.55 12.17
N SER A 150 11.26 7.24 10.91
CA SER A 150 10.56 6.24 10.10
C SER A 150 11.50 5.05 9.89
N VAL A 151 11.05 3.86 10.31
CA VAL A 151 11.71 2.60 9.96
C VAL A 151 11.41 2.21 8.52
N VAL A 152 10.42 2.81 7.84
CA VAL A 152 10.09 2.50 6.45
C VAL A 152 10.90 3.34 5.45
N ALA A 153 11.20 4.59 5.79
CA ALA A 153 11.90 5.53 4.92
C ALA A 153 13.24 4.99 4.34
N PRO A 154 14.07 4.22 5.09
CA PRO A 154 15.32 3.68 4.54
C PRO A 154 15.15 2.68 3.38
N VAL A 155 13.99 2.03 3.26
CA VAL A 155 13.70 1.02 2.22
C VAL A 155 12.68 1.50 1.19
N ALA A 156 12.05 2.65 1.43
CA ALA A 156 11.16 3.27 0.47
C ALA A 156 11.95 3.96 -0.66
N THR A 157 11.40 3.95 -1.87
CA THR A 157 11.83 4.82 -2.98
C THR A 157 11.72 6.30 -2.61
N GLY A 158 10.72 6.65 -1.80
CA GLY A 158 10.58 7.98 -1.21
C GLY A 158 9.39 8.04 -0.24
N SER A 159 9.34 9.14 0.52
CA SER A 159 8.25 9.39 1.49
C SER A 159 7.54 10.71 1.17
N ILE A 160 6.20 10.71 1.26
CA ILE A 160 5.33 11.87 1.06
C ILE A 160 4.54 12.10 2.33
N THR A 161 4.74 13.23 3.00
CA THR A 161 4.14 13.49 4.32
C THR A 161 3.48 14.86 4.41
N GLY A 162 2.33 14.93 5.09
CA GLY A 162 1.66 16.20 5.41
C GLY A 162 0.77 16.78 4.30
N PHE A 163 0.55 16.07 3.21
CA PHE A 163 -0.29 16.52 2.09
C PHE A 163 -1.74 16.02 2.16
N GLY A 164 -2.15 15.39 3.27
CA GLY A 164 -3.48 14.83 3.41
C GLY A 164 -3.81 13.84 2.30
N LYS A 165 -5.04 13.92 1.77
CA LYS A 165 -5.51 13.07 0.66
C LYS A 165 -4.67 13.18 -0.60
N GLN A 166 -4.15 14.38 -0.91
CA GLN A 166 -3.30 14.59 -2.08
C GLN A 166 -1.97 13.83 -2.00
N GLY A 167 -1.53 13.47 -0.79
CA GLY A 167 -0.36 12.61 -0.62
C GLY A 167 -0.50 11.26 -1.33
N TYR A 168 -1.72 10.72 -1.44
CA TYR A 168 -1.97 9.45 -2.10
C TYR A 168 -1.89 9.56 -3.63
N ASP A 169 -2.41 10.63 -4.24
CA ASP A 169 -2.24 10.89 -5.68
C ASP A 169 -0.75 11.09 -6.03
N LEU A 170 -0.05 11.88 -5.23
CA LEU A 170 1.40 12.07 -5.41
C LEU A 170 2.17 10.74 -5.30
N ALA A 171 1.78 9.88 -4.36
CA ALA A 171 2.39 8.57 -4.18
C ALA A 171 2.13 7.64 -5.37
N VAL A 172 0.88 7.60 -5.88
CA VAL A 172 0.50 6.85 -7.08
C VAL A 172 1.29 7.31 -8.30
N ARG A 173 1.38 8.62 -8.54
CA ARG A 173 2.16 9.18 -9.64
C ARG A 173 3.64 8.85 -9.53
N ALA A 174 4.20 8.89 -8.32
CA ALA A 174 5.60 8.55 -8.06
C ALA A 174 5.91 7.07 -8.37
N VAL A 175 5.04 6.14 -7.95
CA VAL A 175 5.23 4.72 -8.30
C VAL A 175 5.03 4.49 -9.80
N ALA A 176 4.02 5.09 -10.43
CA ALA A 176 3.78 4.97 -11.87
C ALA A 176 4.98 5.47 -12.69
N ALA A 177 5.54 6.63 -12.33
CA ALA A 177 6.74 7.16 -12.97
C ALA A 177 7.96 6.24 -12.76
N SER A 178 8.10 5.66 -11.57
CA SER A 178 9.19 4.72 -11.25
C SER A 178 9.08 3.41 -12.05
N LEU A 179 7.86 2.94 -12.31
CA LEU A 179 7.60 1.75 -13.14
C LEU A 179 7.89 2.01 -14.62
N ALA A 180 7.50 3.18 -15.14
CA ALA A 180 7.75 3.55 -16.53
C ALA A 180 9.24 3.78 -16.86
N ALA A 181 10.07 4.04 -15.84
CA ALA A 181 11.51 4.25 -16.00
C ALA A 181 12.35 2.96 -15.94
N ARG A 182 11.72 1.80 -15.72
CA ARG A 182 12.36 0.47 -15.69
C ARG A 182 12.32 -0.17 -17.07
#